data_AF-A0A813CQR1-F1
#
_entry.id   AF-A0A813CQR1-F1
#
_cell.length_a   1.000
_cell.length_b   1.000
_cell.length_c   1.000
_cell.angle_alpha   90.00
_cell.angle_beta   90.00
_cell.angle_gamma   90.00
#
_symmetry.space_group_name_H-M   'P 1'
#
loop_
_entity.id
_entity.type
_entity.pdbx_description
1 polymer ?
#
loop_
_entity_poly.entity_id
_entity_poly.type
_entity_poly.pdbx_seq_one_letter_code
_entity_poly.pdbx_strand_id
1 'polypeptide(L)'
;MAAEEPAPPAAPVPADPAKPQKKRSPNRLVVEEALNDDNSVISLSQAKMEELNLFRGDNVLIKGKKRKDTVCIVLADENLDDSKIRMNKVVRKNLRVRLGDIISVHACGDVPYGKRIHVLPLDDTIEGITGNLFDT
;
A
#
# COMPACT_ATOMS: atom_id res chain seq x y z
N MET A 1 -40.90 -35.25 -56.14
CA MET A 1 -39.70 -35.93 -55.58
C MET A 1 -38.50 -35.12 -56.03
N ALA A 2 -37.67 -34.50 -55.20
CA ALA A 2 -37.66 -34.27 -53.78
C ALA A 2 -36.94 -32.93 -53.60
N ALA A 3 -37.41 -32.08 -52.68
CA ALA A 3 -36.74 -30.85 -52.30
C ALA A 3 -35.47 -31.23 -51.52
N GLU A 4 -34.31 -30.74 -51.95
CA GLU A 4 -33.05 -30.86 -51.23
C GLU A 4 -32.75 -29.47 -50.66
N GLU A 5 -33.04 -29.30 -49.37
CA GLU A 5 -32.53 -28.19 -48.55
C GLU A 5 -31.07 -28.46 -48.20
N PRO A 6 -30.14 -27.52 -48.44
CA PRO A 6 -28.88 -27.51 -47.74
C PRO A 6 -28.82 -26.34 -46.73
N ALA A 7 -28.82 -26.74 -45.47
CA ALA A 7 -28.19 -26.17 -44.26
C ALA A 7 -28.01 -24.64 -44.10
N PRO A 8 -28.45 -24.05 -42.96
CA PRO A 8 -28.27 -22.64 -42.66
C PRO A 8 -26.81 -22.26 -42.36
N PRO A 9 -26.42 -20.99 -42.53
CA PRO A 9 -25.03 -20.53 -42.37
C PRO A 9 -24.58 -20.61 -40.91
N ALA A 10 -23.35 -21.09 -40.71
CA ALA A 10 -22.71 -21.19 -39.41
C ALA A 10 -22.62 -19.83 -38.72
N ALA A 11 -23.26 -19.72 -37.55
CA ALA A 11 -23.15 -18.58 -36.65
C ALA A 11 -21.69 -18.37 -36.18
N PRO A 12 -21.27 -17.12 -35.93
CA PRO A 12 -19.91 -16.82 -35.51
C PRO A 12 -19.64 -17.41 -34.13
N VAL A 13 -18.51 -18.09 -33.99
CA VAL A 13 -17.97 -18.60 -32.74
C VAL A 13 -17.96 -17.48 -31.67
N PRO A 14 -18.59 -17.66 -30.51
CA PRO A 14 -18.54 -16.67 -29.45
C PRO A 14 -17.11 -16.64 -28.88
N ALA A 15 -16.54 -15.43 -28.86
CA ALA A 15 -15.23 -15.14 -28.31
C ALA A 15 -15.05 -15.75 -26.91
N ASP A 16 -13.89 -16.38 -26.71
CA ASP A 16 -13.43 -16.94 -25.45
C ASP A 16 -13.80 -16.05 -24.24
N PRO A 17 -14.37 -16.62 -23.16
CA PRO A 17 -14.65 -15.86 -21.96
C PRO A 17 -13.31 -15.35 -21.40
N ALA A 18 -13.17 -14.03 -21.39
CA ALA A 18 -12.04 -13.33 -20.81
C ALA A 18 -11.72 -13.93 -19.44
N LYS A 19 -10.52 -14.53 -19.36
CA LYS A 19 -9.97 -15.14 -18.14
C LYS A 19 -10.28 -14.23 -16.95
N PRO A 20 -10.88 -14.73 -15.85
CA PRO A 20 -11.08 -13.94 -14.67
C PRO A 20 -9.71 -13.50 -14.16
N GLN A 21 -9.36 -12.24 -14.42
CA GLN A 21 -8.17 -11.62 -13.87
C GLN A 21 -8.33 -11.74 -12.36
N LYS A 22 -7.50 -12.59 -11.74
CA LYS A 22 -7.49 -12.80 -10.30
C LYS A 22 -7.45 -11.43 -9.66
N LYS A 23 -8.60 -10.97 -9.14
CA LYS A 23 -8.72 -9.68 -8.46
C LYS A 23 -7.77 -9.74 -7.29
N ARG A 24 -6.54 -9.26 -7.50
CA ARG A 24 -5.57 -9.06 -6.44
C ARG A 24 -6.32 -8.19 -5.45
N SER A 25 -6.39 -8.64 -4.20
CA SER A 25 -7.13 -7.89 -3.18
C SER A 25 -6.71 -6.42 -3.26
N PRO A 26 -7.66 -5.47 -3.33
CA PRO A 26 -7.35 -4.08 -3.63
C PRO A 26 -6.39 -3.48 -2.61
N ASN A 27 -6.35 -4.05 -1.41
CA ASN A 27 -5.49 -3.62 -0.32
C ASN A 27 -4.02 -4.03 -0.49
N ARG A 28 -3.68 -4.71 -1.59
CA ARG A 28 -2.38 -5.35 -1.80
C ARG A 28 -1.49 -4.55 -2.76
N LEU A 29 -0.58 -3.76 -2.20
CA LEU A 29 0.26 -2.82 -2.94
C LEU A 29 1.72 -3.27 -2.94
N VAL A 30 2.44 -2.90 -4.01
CA VAL A 30 3.86 -3.20 -4.19
C VAL A 30 4.70 -2.03 -3.72
N VAL A 31 5.68 -2.30 -2.87
CA VAL A 31 6.55 -1.29 -2.28
C VAL A 31 7.53 -0.73 -3.32
N GLU A 32 7.47 0.59 -3.54
CA GLU A 32 8.43 1.39 -4.31
C GLU A 32 9.18 2.36 -3.39
N GLU A 33 10.28 2.91 -3.89
CA GLU A 33 11.07 3.93 -3.20
C GLU A 33 10.34 5.28 -3.21
N ALA A 34 10.22 5.90 -2.03
CA ALA A 34 9.70 7.25 -1.92
C ALA A 34 10.74 8.28 -2.36
N LEU A 35 10.25 9.37 -2.96
CA LEU A 35 11.01 10.60 -3.20
C LEU A 35 11.01 11.52 -1.97
N ASN A 36 10.10 11.29 -1.02
CA ASN A 36 9.96 12.08 0.19
C ASN A 36 10.63 11.38 1.38
N ASP A 37 11.35 12.15 2.20
CA ASP A 37 12.12 11.68 3.36
C ASP A 37 11.32 11.64 4.66
N ASP A 38 10.04 12.04 4.64
CA ASP A 38 9.18 11.96 5.82
C ASP A 38 8.95 10.51 6.30
N ASN A 39 9.15 10.29 7.60
CA ASN A 39 9.10 8.96 8.21
C ASN A 39 7.68 8.45 8.46
N SER A 40 6.67 9.33 8.37
CA SER A 40 5.28 9.04 8.72
C SER A 40 4.33 9.14 7.53
N VAL A 41 4.85 9.34 6.32
CA VAL A 41 4.05 9.64 5.12
C VAL A 41 4.20 8.52 4.09
N ILE A 42 3.09 8.16 3.45
CA ILE A 42 3.07 7.30 2.28
C ILE A 42 2.37 8.00 1.12
N SER A 43 2.82 7.73 -0.10
CA SER A 43 2.17 8.25 -1.30
C SER A 43 1.43 7.13 -2.03
N LEU A 44 0.18 7.41 -2.37
CA LEU A 44 -0.72 6.55 -3.14
C LEU A 44 -1.27 7.29 -4.36
N SER A 45 -1.66 6.56 -5.39
CA SER A 45 -2.44 7.10 -6.50
C SER A 45 -3.83 7.53 -6.03
N GLN A 46 -4.38 8.57 -6.67
CA GLN A 46 -5.71 9.07 -6.38
C GLN A 46 -6.81 8.04 -6.64
N ALA A 47 -6.70 7.26 -7.72
CA ALA A 47 -7.67 6.20 -8.03
C ALA A 47 -7.67 5.10 -6.95
N LYS A 48 -6.49 4.79 -6.40
CA LYS A 48 -6.35 3.79 -5.34
C LYS A 48 -6.90 4.28 -4.01
N MET A 49 -6.75 5.57 -3.72
CA MET A 49 -7.35 6.22 -2.56
C MET A 49 -8.88 6.17 -2.62
N GLU A 50 -9.47 6.46 -3.77
CA GLU A 50 -10.93 6.42 -3.96
C GLU A 50 -11.48 5.00 -3.80
N GLU A 51 -10.81 3.99 -4.38
CA GLU A 51 -11.22 2.58 -4.24
C GLU A 51 -11.16 2.10 -2.77
N LEU A 52 -10.17 2.59 -2.01
CA LEU A 52 -10.01 2.26 -0.59
C LEU A 52 -10.80 3.19 0.34
N ASN A 53 -11.53 4.17 -0.20
CA ASN A 53 -12.22 5.25 0.53
C ASN A 53 -11.30 5.96 1.54
N LEU A 54 -10.07 6.25 1.12
CA LEU A 54 -9.08 6.99 1.88
C LEU A 54 -9.03 8.42 1.38
N PHE A 55 -9.00 9.38 2.31
CA PHE A 55 -8.78 10.79 1.99
C PHE A 55 -7.33 11.20 2.24
N ARG A 56 -6.94 12.32 1.63
CA ARG A 56 -5.64 12.95 1.90
C ARG A 56 -5.57 13.33 3.38
N GLY A 57 -4.55 12.84 4.09
CA GLY A 57 -4.37 13.10 5.51
C GLY A 57 -4.95 12.03 6.44
N ASP A 58 -5.60 10.98 5.91
CA ASP A 58 -6.09 9.88 6.74
C ASP A 58 -4.96 9.00 7.27
N ASN A 59 -5.20 8.43 8.45
CA ASN A 59 -4.34 7.43 9.04
C ASN A 59 -4.64 6.05 8.46
N VAL A 60 -3.58 5.36 8.05
CA VAL A 60 -3.65 3.99 7.57
C VAL A 60 -2.77 3.07 8.38
N LEU A 61 -3.30 1.89 8.64
CA LEU A 61 -2.57 0.78 9.22
C LEU A 61 -1.97 -0.07 8.09
N ILE A 62 -0.65 -0.10 8.05
CA ILE A 62 0.11 -0.92 7.11
C ILE A 62 0.52 -2.20 7.81
N LYS A 63 0.11 -3.35 7.25
CA LYS A 63 0.51 -4.67 7.69
C LYS A 63 1.64 -5.18 6.81
N GLY A 64 2.80 -5.34 7.44
CA GLY A 64 4.03 -5.82 6.81
C GLY A 64 4.23 -7.32 6.96
N LYS A 65 5.49 -7.75 6.82
CA LYS A 65 5.89 -9.14 7.05
C LYS A 65 6.17 -9.38 8.54
N LYS A 66 6.19 -10.64 8.95
CA LYS A 66 6.51 -11.05 10.34
C LYS A 66 5.63 -10.38 11.41
N ARG A 67 4.33 -10.14 11.11
CA ARG A 67 3.35 -9.49 12.00
C ARG A 67 3.82 -8.12 12.53
N LYS A 68 4.57 -7.40 11.71
CA LYS A 68 4.95 -6.02 12.00
C LYS A 68 4.00 -5.08 11.31
N ASP A 69 3.41 -4.20 12.10
CA ASP A 69 2.43 -3.22 11.65
C ASP A 69 2.95 -1.82 11.94
N THR A 70 2.55 -0.84 11.13
CA THR A 70 2.95 0.56 11.30
C THR A 70 1.81 1.47 10.84
N VAL A 71 1.66 2.61 11.51
CA VAL A 71 0.67 3.63 11.14
C VAL A 71 1.38 4.73 10.34
N CYS A 72 0.77 5.13 9.23
CA CYS A 72 1.26 6.23 8.39
C CYS A 72 0.10 7.09 7.91
N ILE A 73 0.42 8.30 7.46
CA ILE A 73 -0.52 9.24 6.86
C ILE A 73 -0.44 9.13 5.35
N VAL A 74 -1.60 9.12 4.68
CA VAL A 74 -1.68 9.03 3.22
C VAL A 74 -1.63 10.42 2.58
N LEU A 75 -0.76 10.57 1.59
CA LEU A 75 -0.79 11.67 0.62
C LEU A 75 -1.08 11.14 -0.78
N ALA A 76 -1.72 11.96 -1.59
CA ALA A 76 -1.93 11.65 -3.00
C ALA A 76 -0.75 12.11 -3.84
N ASP A 77 -0.34 11.25 -4.77
CA ASP A 77 0.61 11.56 -5.83
C ASP A 77 0.00 11.04 -7.14
N GLU A 78 -0.13 11.94 -8.12
CA GLU A 78 -0.76 11.67 -9.41
C GLU A 78 0.20 10.96 -10.38
N ASN A 79 1.50 10.95 -10.08
CA ASN A 79 2.53 10.31 -10.91
C ASN A 79 2.78 8.84 -10.57
N LEU A 80 1.95 8.24 -9.71
CA LEU A 80 2.14 6.89 -9.18
C LEU A 80 1.13 5.90 -9.78
N ASP A 81 1.59 4.69 -10.08
CA ASP A 81 0.71 3.60 -10.48
C ASP A 81 -0.19 3.15 -9.32
N ASP A 82 -1.44 2.80 -9.62
CA ASP A 82 -2.44 2.35 -8.63
C ASP A 82 -2.00 1.08 -7.88
N SER A 83 -1.11 0.27 -8.47
CA SER A 83 -0.61 -0.97 -7.86
C SER A 83 0.57 -0.78 -6.91
N LYS A 84 1.10 0.45 -6.81
CA LYS A 84 2.33 0.75 -6.09
C LYS A 84 2.08 1.70 -4.92
N ILE A 85 3.01 1.64 -3.97
CA ILE A 85 3.02 2.49 -2.78
C ILE A 85 4.43 2.94 -2.51
N ARG A 86 4.62 4.25 -2.37
CA ARG A 86 5.91 4.83 -2.02
C ARG A 86 6.03 4.96 -0.52
N MET A 87 7.14 4.47 0.02
CA MET A 87 7.48 4.59 1.44
C MET A 87 8.97 4.77 1.64
N ASN A 88 9.33 5.52 2.68
CA ASN A 88 10.73 5.76 3.04
C ASN A 88 11.39 4.49 3.65
N LYS A 89 12.72 4.45 3.65
CA LYS A 89 13.59 3.40 4.20
C LYS A 89 13.27 3.08 5.67
N VAL A 90 12.91 4.08 6.48
CA VAL A 90 12.55 3.88 7.89
C VAL A 90 11.28 3.03 8.02
N VAL A 91 10.23 3.34 7.26
CA VAL A 91 8.98 2.57 7.22
C VAL A 91 9.23 1.14 6.74
N ARG A 92 10.08 0.97 5.71
CA ARG A 92 10.49 -0.37 5.22
C ARG A 92 11.21 -1.19 6.30
N LYS A 93 12.13 -0.57 7.04
CA LYS A 93 12.87 -1.21 8.14
C LYS A 93 11.92 -1.62 9.28
N ASN A 94 10.95 -0.77 9.60
CA ASN A 94 9.92 -1.05 10.61
C ASN A 94 9.05 -2.25 10.22
N LEU A 95 8.58 -2.32 8.96
CA LEU A 95 7.73 -3.40 8.44
C LEU A 95 8.51 -4.66 8.02
N ARG A 96 9.85 -4.62 8.01
CA ARG A 96 10.75 -5.68 7.51
C ARG A 96 10.44 -6.10 6.06
N VAL A 97 10.20 -5.12 5.20
CA VAL A 97 9.92 -5.33 3.76
C VAL A 97 11.05 -4.77 2.89
N ARG A 98 11.21 -5.34 1.69
CA ARG A 98 12.14 -4.85 0.66
C ARG A 98 11.37 -4.18 -0.50
N LEU A 99 12.09 -3.50 -1.39
CA LEU A 99 11.49 -2.99 -2.62
C LEU A 99 10.92 -4.17 -3.44
N GLY A 100 9.75 -3.97 -4.05
CA GLY A 100 9.04 -5.02 -4.78
C GLY A 100 8.27 -6.01 -3.89
N ASP A 101 8.39 -5.93 -2.57
CA ASP A 101 7.55 -6.72 -1.68
C ASP A 101 6.09 -6.22 -1.70
N ILE A 102 5.22 -7.14 -1.32
CA ILE A 102 3.79 -6.91 -1.26
C ILE A 102 3.39 -6.63 0.19
N ILE A 103 2.65 -5.55 0.41
CA ILE A 103 2.08 -5.17 1.70
C ILE A 103 0.57 -5.05 1.65
N SER A 104 -0.07 -5.05 2.82
CA SER A 104 -1.51 -4.83 2.95
C SER A 104 -1.80 -3.53 3.69
N VAL A 105 -2.65 -2.69 3.08
CA VAL A 105 -3.07 -1.40 3.66
C VAL A 105 -4.52 -1.49 4.13
N HIS A 106 -4.77 -0.96 5.33
CA HIS A 106 -6.10 -0.88 5.92
C HIS A 106 -6.34 0.54 6.42
N ALA A 107 -7.50 1.12 6.12
CA ALA A 107 -7.92 2.38 6.72
C ALA A 107 -8.06 2.20 8.25
N CYS A 108 -7.53 3.14 9.02
CA CYS A 108 -7.66 3.15 10.47
C CYS A 108 -7.95 4.58 10.92
N GLY A 109 -9.24 4.95 10.95
CA GLY A 109 -9.67 6.30 11.32
C GLY A 109 -9.70 6.58 12.83
N ASP A 110 -9.58 5.56 13.67
CA ASP A 110 -9.61 5.70 15.12
C ASP A 110 -8.20 5.58 15.69
N VAL A 111 -7.43 6.66 15.58
CA VAL A 111 -6.12 6.79 16.23
C VAL A 111 -6.27 7.70 17.45
N PRO A 112 -6.43 7.15 18.66
CA PRO A 112 -6.59 7.96 19.86
C PRO A 112 -5.28 8.69 20.20
N TYR A 113 -5.43 9.90 20.74
CA TYR A 113 -4.28 10.68 21.21
C TYR A 113 -3.61 10.01 22.42
N GLY A 114 -2.31 9.75 22.29
CA GLY A 114 -1.49 9.25 23.38
C GLY A 114 -1.29 10.33 24.45
N LYS A 115 -1.41 9.95 25.74
CA LYS A 115 -1.20 10.89 26.86
C LYS A 115 0.28 11.10 27.20
N ARG A 116 1.11 10.06 27.04
CA ARG A 116 2.54 10.06 27.34
C ARG A 116 3.24 9.13 26.36
N ILE A 117 4.41 9.52 25.88
CA ILE A 117 5.25 8.74 24.97
C ILE A 117 6.60 8.54 25.66
N HIS A 118 7.04 7.29 25.77
CA HIS A 118 8.38 6.96 26.24
C HIS A 118 9.25 6.57 25.05
N VAL A 119 10.27 7.36 24.76
CA VAL A 119 11.24 7.11 23.69
C VAL A 119 12.60 6.91 24.33
N LEU A 120 13.27 5.80 24.01
CA LEU A 120 14.64 5.55 24.43
C LEU A 120 15.53 5.52 23.19
N PRO A 121 16.72 6.16 23.22
CA PRO A 121 17.70 6.02 22.15
C PRO A 121 18.22 4.58 22.09
N LEU A 122 18.73 4.17 20.93
CA LEU A 122 19.36 2.86 20.77
C LEU A 122 20.80 2.90 21.28
N ASP A 123 21.24 1.82 21.92
CA ASP A 123 22.60 1.69 22.47
C ASP A 123 23.70 1.96 21.43
N ASP A 124 23.49 1.54 20.17
CA ASP A 124 24.44 1.77 19.07
C ASP A 124 24.54 3.25 18.65
N THR A 125 23.67 4.13 19.14
CA THR A 125 23.58 5.56 18.74
C THR A 125 23.87 6.53 19.89
N ILE A 126 24.18 6.04 21.10
CA ILE A 126 24.49 6.87 22.28
C ILE A 126 25.99 7.08 22.50
N GLU A 127 26.85 6.47 21.68
CA GLU A 127 28.30 6.65 21.77
C GLU A 127 28.69 8.11 21.47
N GLY A 128 29.07 8.85 22.51
CA GLY A 128 29.51 10.24 22.43
C GLY A 128 28.49 11.28 22.90
N ILE A 129 27.28 10.88 23.32
CA ILE A 129 26.29 11.80 23.87
C ILE A 129 26.28 11.69 25.39
N THR A 130 26.98 12.60 26.06
CA THR A 130 26.97 12.74 27.53
C THR A 130 26.08 13.92 27.93
N GLY A 131 24.97 13.66 28.62
CA GLY A 131 24.01 14.69 29.07
C GLY A 131 22.57 14.18 29.04
N ASN A 132 21.63 15.01 29.47
CA ASN A 132 20.20 14.69 29.38
C ASN A 132 19.70 15.04 27.97
N LEU A 133 19.35 14.04 27.17
CA LEU A 133 18.94 14.19 25.76
C LEU A 133 17.59 14.92 25.60
N PHE A 134 16.85 15.08 26.69
CA PHE A 134 15.52 15.66 26.74
C PHE A 134 15.48 17.08 27.32
N ASP A 135 16.60 17.59 27.84
CA ASP A 135 16.72 19.00 28.22
C ASP A 135 17.21 19.78 27.00
N THR A 136 16.31 20.56 26.40
CA THR A 136 16.64 21.66 25.48
C THR A 136 16.04 22.92 26.03
#